data_AF-A0A4R3MUG5-F1
#
_entry.id   AF-A0A4R3MUG5-F1
#
_cell.length_a   1.000
_cell.length_b   1.000
_cell.length_c   1.000
_cell.angle_alpha   90.00
_cell.angle_beta   90.00
_cell.angle_gamma   90.00
#
_symmetry.space_group_name_H-M   'P 1'
#
loop_
_entity.id
_entity.type
_entity.pdbx_description
1 polymer ?
#
loop_
_entity_poly.entity_id
_entity_poly.type
_entity_poly.pdbx_seq_one_letter_code
_entity_poly.pdbx_strand_id
1 'polypeptide(L)'
;MDIDCEEMSRLLEASALSPTPSEAHGMLCGVICGGDATPEQTWIDQLLPKTDANAPPLDAARDRLRSLVTQTQADIVSPDLGFSLLLPDESRPLAERATALYDWVRGFLYALGLLGVSERDFSAQTQEVLRDFTDLTRMDLDDLEDSEENESALTDVTEFVWAAALLVHAERAGARDESSQS
;
A
#
# COMPACT_ATOMS: atom_id res chain seq x y z
N MET A 1 11.88 -7.23 -2.86
CA MET A 1 11.45 -6.84 -1.50
C MET A 1 12.04 -7.82 -0.49
N ASP A 2 12.58 -7.35 0.62
CA ASP A 2 13.22 -8.24 1.61
C ASP A 2 12.26 -8.86 2.63
N ILE A 3 11.00 -8.42 2.65
CA ILE A 3 9.93 -8.91 3.54
C ILE A 3 8.85 -9.56 2.67
N ASP A 4 8.43 -10.77 3.03
CA ASP A 4 7.30 -11.47 2.41
C ASP A 4 6.03 -11.37 3.28
N CYS A 5 4.91 -11.89 2.77
CA CYS A 5 3.62 -11.84 3.47
C CYS A 5 3.65 -12.58 4.83
N GLU A 6 4.43 -13.65 4.96
CA GLU A 6 4.52 -14.42 6.20
C GLU A 6 5.31 -13.67 7.28
N GLU A 7 6.42 -13.04 6.90
CA GLU A 7 7.20 -12.19 7.79
C GLU A 7 6.41 -10.95 8.19
N MET A 8 5.76 -10.28 7.24
CA MET A 8 4.90 -9.13 7.52
C MET A 8 3.77 -9.52 8.49
N SER A 9 3.12 -10.67 8.29
CA SER A 9 2.08 -11.17 9.22
C SER A 9 2.61 -11.29 10.65
N ARG A 10 3.82 -11.88 10.81
CA ARG A 10 4.48 -12.02 12.12
C ARG A 10 4.80 -10.67 12.77
N LEU A 11 5.26 -9.70 11.98
CA LEU A 11 5.55 -8.34 12.46
C LEU A 11 4.30 -7.59 12.93
N LEU A 12 3.13 -7.94 12.37
CA LEU A 12 1.85 -7.32 12.65
C LEU A 12 1.04 -8.03 13.74
N GLU A 13 1.51 -9.15 14.32
CA GLU A 13 0.78 -9.91 15.36
C GLU A 13 0.38 -9.05 16.57
N ALA A 14 1.19 -8.05 16.91
CA ALA A 14 0.93 -7.12 18.01
C ALA A 14 0.07 -5.90 17.60
N SER A 15 -0.30 -5.79 16.32
CA SER A 15 -1.11 -4.69 15.81
C SER A 15 -2.56 -4.84 16.27
N ALA A 16 -3.10 -3.81 16.92
CA ALA A 16 -4.51 -3.77 17.29
C ALA A 16 -5.45 -3.59 16.07
N LEU A 17 -4.92 -3.14 14.93
CA LEU A 17 -5.68 -3.01 13.69
C LEU A 17 -5.84 -4.34 12.96
N SER A 18 -4.95 -5.32 13.24
CA SER A 18 -4.90 -6.62 12.59
C SER A 18 -5.03 -6.57 11.05
N PRO A 19 -4.31 -5.68 10.34
CA PRO A 19 -4.41 -5.60 8.89
C PRO A 19 -3.78 -6.83 8.24
N THR A 20 -4.21 -7.15 7.02
CA THR A 20 -3.49 -8.15 6.22
C THR A 20 -2.12 -7.59 5.80
N PRO A 21 -1.13 -8.45 5.48
CA PRO A 21 0.17 -8.00 4.99
C PRO A 21 0.07 -7.01 3.82
N SER A 22 -0.81 -7.32 2.86
CA SER A 22 -1.02 -6.51 1.68
C SER A 22 -1.71 -5.19 2.00
N GLU A 23 -2.71 -5.19 2.90
CA GLU A 23 -3.32 -3.95 3.41
C GLU A 23 -2.29 -3.05 4.09
N ALA A 24 -1.46 -3.61 4.98
CA ALA A 24 -0.41 -2.85 5.66
C ALA A 24 0.61 -2.24 4.68
N HIS A 25 1.02 -2.99 3.65
CA HIS A 25 1.89 -2.47 2.60
C HIS A 25 1.20 -1.42 1.72
N GLY A 26 -0.10 -1.59 1.43
CA GLY A 26 -0.93 -0.59 0.77
C GLY A 26 -0.97 0.72 1.55
N MET A 27 -1.15 0.64 2.86
CA MET A 27 -1.09 1.81 3.76
C MET A 27 0.26 2.52 3.68
N LEU A 28 1.38 1.78 3.70
CA LEU A 28 2.72 2.36 3.57
C LEU A 28 2.85 3.14 2.26
N CYS A 29 2.47 2.51 1.15
CA CYS A 29 2.52 3.13 -0.17
C CYS A 29 1.62 4.36 -0.23
N GLY A 30 0.40 4.30 0.32
CA GLY A 30 -0.52 5.44 0.36
C GLY A 30 0.00 6.61 1.20
N VAL A 31 0.68 6.35 2.32
CA VAL A 31 1.30 7.39 3.15
C VAL A 31 2.44 8.08 2.38
N ILE A 32 3.30 7.30 1.69
CA ILE A 32 4.40 7.84 0.89
C ILE A 32 3.87 8.60 -0.33
N CYS A 33 3.02 7.98 -1.14
CA CYS A 33 2.46 8.56 -2.36
C CYS A 33 1.55 9.76 -2.08
N GLY A 34 0.76 9.72 -0.99
CA GLY A 34 -0.05 10.85 -0.52
C GLY A 34 0.78 12.03 -0.04
N GLY A 35 2.08 11.81 0.15
CA GLY A 35 3.05 12.85 0.39
C GLY A 35 3.14 13.27 1.84
N ASP A 36 3.06 12.32 2.76
CA ASP A 36 3.36 12.59 4.15
C ASP A 36 4.80 13.10 4.33
N ALA A 37 5.03 13.95 5.33
CA ALA A 37 6.37 14.45 5.65
C ALA A 37 7.16 13.46 6.51
N THR A 38 6.48 12.55 7.21
CA THR A 38 7.06 11.61 8.17
C THR A 38 6.50 10.19 7.97
N PRO A 39 6.61 9.61 6.76
CA PRO A 39 5.88 8.41 6.37
C PRO A 39 6.17 7.20 7.27
N GLU A 40 7.43 7.03 7.68
CA GLU A 40 7.85 5.99 8.63
C GLU A 40 7.05 6.09 9.94
N GLN A 41 7.02 7.29 10.54
CA GLN A 41 6.36 7.50 11.83
C GLN A 41 4.86 7.30 11.68
N THR A 42 4.24 7.94 10.69
CA THR A 42 2.81 7.86 10.43
C THR A 42 2.36 6.41 10.27
N TRP A 43 3.05 5.63 9.44
CA TRP A 43 2.70 4.25 9.18
C TRP A 43 2.93 3.32 10.38
N ILE A 44 4.12 3.40 11.01
CA ILE A 44 4.44 2.54 12.16
C ILE A 44 3.54 2.86 13.36
N ASP A 45 3.20 4.12 13.62
CA ASP A 45 2.34 4.48 14.74
C ASP A 45 0.88 4.05 14.52
N GLN A 46 0.42 3.92 13.26
CA GLN A 46 -0.87 3.27 12.95
C GLN A 46 -0.84 1.77 13.24
N LEU A 47 0.18 1.06 12.76
CA LEU A 47 0.26 -0.39 12.89
C LEU A 47 0.58 -0.84 14.31
N LEU A 48 1.56 -0.21 14.94
CA LEU A 48 2.07 -0.56 16.26
C LEU A 48 2.04 0.70 17.14
N PRO A 49 0.87 1.12 17.65
CA PRO A 49 0.80 2.30 18.51
C PRO A 49 1.58 2.09 19.81
N LYS A 50 2.18 3.15 20.34
CA LYS A 50 2.92 3.14 21.62
C LYS A 50 1.93 3.17 22.79
N THR A 51 1.14 2.12 22.98
CA THR A 51 -0.05 2.18 23.87
C THR A 51 0.06 1.41 25.18
N ASP A 52 1.12 0.66 25.45
CA ASP A 52 1.25 -0.02 26.75
C ASP A 52 2.69 -0.09 27.25
N ALA A 53 2.91 0.38 28.48
CA ALA A 53 4.18 0.25 29.19
C ALA A 53 4.51 -1.21 29.59
N ASN A 54 3.51 -2.10 29.55
CA ASN A 54 3.62 -3.52 29.82
C ASN A 54 3.69 -4.39 28.55
N ALA A 55 3.56 -3.80 27.36
CA ALA A 55 3.71 -4.56 26.12
C ALA A 55 5.16 -5.03 25.95
N PRO A 56 5.38 -6.19 25.28
CA PRO A 56 6.72 -6.63 24.92
C PRO A 56 7.45 -5.54 24.11
N PRO A 57 8.79 -5.41 24.23
CA PRO A 57 9.54 -4.50 23.39
C PRO A 57 9.36 -4.88 21.92
N LEU A 58 8.80 -3.97 21.12
CA LEU A 58 8.59 -4.15 19.68
C LEU A 58 9.73 -3.55 18.85
N ASP A 59 10.88 -3.23 19.46
CA ASP A 59 11.97 -2.50 18.82
C ASP A 59 12.49 -3.22 17.58
N ALA A 60 12.69 -4.54 17.64
CA ALA A 60 13.13 -5.33 16.50
C ALA A 60 12.09 -5.35 15.35
N ALA A 61 10.80 -5.44 15.69
CA ALA A 61 9.73 -5.41 14.70
C ALA A 61 9.65 -4.02 14.04
N ARG A 62 9.75 -2.95 14.82
CA ARG A 62 9.82 -1.57 14.32
C ARG A 62 11.02 -1.39 13.41
N ASP A 63 12.22 -1.82 13.80
CA ASP A 63 13.42 -1.71 12.97
C ASP A 63 13.28 -2.45 11.63
N ARG A 64 12.63 -3.62 11.65
CA ARG A 64 12.35 -4.36 10.41
C ARG A 64 11.35 -3.61 9.51
N LEU A 65 10.28 -3.05 10.08
CA LEU A 65 9.31 -2.22 9.35
C LEU A 65 9.95 -0.92 8.81
N ARG A 66 10.89 -0.31 9.53
CA ARG A 66 11.67 0.85 9.05
C ARG A 66 12.49 0.52 7.80
N SER A 67 13.10 -0.66 7.78
CA SER A 67 13.81 -1.14 6.59
C SER A 67 12.88 -1.23 5.39
N LEU A 68 11.64 -1.71 5.58
CA LEU A 68 10.65 -1.74 4.51
C LEU A 68 10.29 -0.35 4.02
N VAL A 69 10.04 0.60 4.93
CA VAL A 69 9.75 2.00 4.55
C VAL A 69 10.85 2.55 3.65
N THR A 70 12.11 2.35 4.04
CA THR A 70 13.27 2.82 3.27
C THR A 70 13.32 2.19 1.87
N GLN A 71 13.04 0.89 1.76
CA GLN A 71 13.00 0.17 0.47
C GLN A 71 11.85 0.69 -0.40
N THR A 72 10.62 0.71 0.12
CA THR A 72 9.44 1.18 -0.61
C THR A 72 9.59 2.63 -1.08
N GLN A 73 10.21 3.50 -0.28
CA GLN A 73 10.52 4.87 -0.70
C GLN A 73 11.49 4.91 -1.88
N ALA A 74 12.58 4.12 -1.83
CA ALA A 74 13.54 4.05 -2.92
C ALA A 74 12.87 3.57 -4.21
N ASP A 75 12.02 2.55 -4.10
CA ASP A 75 11.30 1.96 -5.22
C ASP A 75 10.26 2.91 -5.84
N ILE A 76 9.60 3.76 -5.04
CA ILE A 76 8.68 4.80 -5.54
C ILE A 76 9.43 5.94 -6.25
N VAL A 77 10.59 6.35 -5.73
CA VAL A 77 11.39 7.47 -6.27
C VAL A 77 12.16 7.06 -7.52
N SER A 78 12.64 5.83 -7.57
CA SER A 78 13.36 5.27 -8.71
C SER A 78 12.76 3.91 -9.05
N PRO A 79 11.58 3.90 -9.72
CA PRO A 79 10.91 2.68 -10.10
C PRO A 79 11.75 1.94 -11.15
N ASP A 80 12.57 1.01 -10.67
CA ASP A 80 13.21 -0.02 -11.48
C ASP A 80 12.20 -1.14 -11.77
N LEU A 81 12.54 -2.07 -12.68
CA LEU A 81 11.72 -3.26 -12.99
C LEU A 81 11.52 -4.23 -11.81
N GLY A 82 12.00 -3.91 -10.60
CA GLY A 82 12.07 -4.80 -9.45
C GLY A 82 11.05 -4.55 -8.34
N PHE A 83 10.25 -3.47 -8.40
CA PHE A 83 9.21 -3.26 -7.40
C PHE A 83 7.99 -4.13 -7.69
N SER A 84 7.54 -4.84 -6.67
CA SER A 84 6.29 -5.59 -6.69
C SER A 84 5.47 -5.21 -5.46
N LEU A 85 4.15 -5.19 -5.63
CA LEU A 85 3.25 -5.11 -4.48
C LEU A 85 3.51 -6.32 -3.56
N LEU A 86 3.45 -6.11 -2.24
CA LEU A 86 3.48 -7.21 -1.27
C LEU A 86 2.18 -8.00 -1.36
N LEU A 87 2.18 -9.03 -2.21
CA LEU A 87 1.09 -9.96 -2.44
C LEU A 87 1.54 -11.39 -2.12
N PRO A 88 0.60 -12.32 -1.87
CA PRO A 88 0.93 -13.74 -1.78
C PRO A 88 1.63 -14.23 -3.04
N ASP A 89 2.51 -15.22 -2.88
CA ASP A 89 3.29 -15.82 -3.96
C ASP A 89 2.37 -16.36 -5.08
N GLU A 90 2.86 -16.38 -6.33
CA GLU A 90 2.11 -16.86 -7.49
C GLU A 90 1.63 -18.31 -7.36
N SER A 91 2.28 -19.13 -6.53
CA SER A 91 1.81 -20.49 -6.20
C SER A 91 0.54 -20.55 -5.35
N ARG A 92 0.09 -19.41 -4.80
CA ARG A 92 -1.13 -19.30 -4.00
C ARG A 92 -2.37 -19.23 -4.91
N PRO A 93 -3.54 -19.69 -4.43
CA PRO A 93 -4.78 -19.63 -5.19
C PRO A 93 -5.07 -18.22 -5.74
N LEU A 94 -5.55 -18.14 -6.98
CA LEU A 94 -5.86 -16.87 -7.64
C LEU A 94 -6.76 -15.96 -6.79
N ALA A 95 -7.83 -16.50 -6.20
CA ALA A 95 -8.75 -15.77 -5.33
C ALA A 95 -8.05 -15.17 -4.09
N GLU A 96 -7.05 -15.86 -3.53
CA GLU A 96 -6.26 -15.36 -2.40
C GLU A 96 -5.39 -14.17 -2.82
N ARG A 97 -4.73 -14.26 -3.98
CA ARG A 97 -3.92 -13.16 -4.54
C ARG A 97 -4.77 -11.95 -4.94
N ALA A 98 -5.94 -12.19 -5.54
CA ALA A 98 -6.89 -11.13 -5.87
C ALA A 98 -7.42 -10.42 -4.60
N THR A 99 -7.74 -11.18 -3.56
CA THR A 99 -8.15 -10.62 -2.25
C THR A 99 -7.04 -9.78 -1.62
N ALA A 100 -5.79 -10.22 -1.74
CA ALA A 100 -4.66 -9.46 -1.26
C ALA A 100 -4.44 -8.15 -2.03
N LEU A 101 -4.65 -8.14 -3.36
CA LEU A 101 -4.58 -6.91 -4.16
C LEU A 101 -5.70 -5.94 -3.77
N TYR A 102 -6.90 -6.47 -3.56
CA TYR A 102 -8.04 -5.72 -3.01
C TYR A 102 -7.70 -5.06 -1.67
N ASP A 103 -7.13 -5.81 -0.74
CA ASP A 103 -6.72 -5.32 0.57
C ASP A 103 -5.62 -4.27 0.46
N TRP A 104 -4.67 -4.45 -0.46
CA TRP A 104 -3.64 -3.47 -0.75
C TRP A 104 -4.26 -2.12 -1.19
N VAL A 105 -5.21 -2.14 -2.13
CA VAL A 105 -5.91 -0.93 -2.59
C VAL A 105 -6.67 -0.27 -1.44
N ARG A 106 -7.32 -1.04 -0.57
CA ARG A 106 -7.98 -0.51 0.63
C ARG A 106 -7.01 0.19 1.58
N GLY A 107 -5.87 -0.43 1.85
CA GLY A 107 -4.81 0.17 2.66
C GLY A 107 -4.32 1.49 2.07
N PHE A 108 -4.12 1.53 0.75
CA PHE A 108 -3.70 2.73 0.03
C PHE A 108 -4.71 3.87 0.17
N LEU A 109 -5.99 3.60 -0.10
CA LEU A 109 -7.07 4.58 0.04
C LEU A 109 -7.27 5.03 1.49
N TYR A 110 -7.15 4.12 2.45
CA TYR A 110 -7.20 4.44 3.88
C TYR A 110 -6.12 5.46 4.25
N ALA A 111 -4.88 5.26 3.80
CA ALA A 111 -3.78 6.17 4.06
C ALA A 111 -3.98 7.56 3.44
N LEU A 112 -4.51 7.65 2.21
CA LEU A 112 -4.87 8.95 1.63
C LEU A 112 -5.92 9.69 2.47
N GLY A 113 -6.95 8.98 2.93
CA GLY A 113 -7.97 9.51 3.82
C GLY A 113 -7.38 9.96 5.18
N LEU A 114 -6.46 9.19 5.74
CA LEU A 114 -5.74 9.54 6.99
C LEU A 114 -4.95 10.85 6.85
N LEU A 115 -4.32 11.08 5.70
CA LEU A 115 -3.59 12.31 5.40
C LEU A 115 -4.50 13.50 5.07
N GLY A 116 -5.82 13.29 5.02
CA GLY A 116 -6.79 14.31 4.62
C GLY A 116 -6.70 14.70 3.14
N VAL A 117 -6.07 13.85 2.31
CA VAL A 117 -5.96 14.06 0.87
C VAL A 117 -7.31 13.72 0.23
N SER A 118 -7.89 14.69 -0.48
CA SER A 118 -9.13 14.52 -1.21
C SER A 118 -8.85 14.19 -2.68
N GLU A 119 -9.74 13.42 -3.32
CA GLU A 119 -9.76 13.28 -4.79
C GLU A 119 -9.65 14.64 -5.50
N ARG A 120 -10.26 15.69 -4.93
CA ARG A 120 -10.27 17.04 -5.51
C ARG A 120 -8.91 17.72 -5.54
N ASP A 121 -7.93 17.19 -4.81
CA ASP A 121 -6.57 17.71 -4.78
C ASP A 121 -5.75 17.25 -5.98
N PHE A 122 -6.32 16.37 -6.82
CA PHE A 122 -5.66 15.77 -7.99
C PHE A 122 -6.27 16.21 -9.32
N SER A 123 -5.53 15.96 -10.40
CA SER A 123 -6.01 16.10 -11.78
C SER A 123 -7.23 15.22 -12.05
N ALA A 124 -7.98 15.54 -13.11
CA ALA A 124 -9.14 14.75 -13.52
C ALA A 124 -8.76 13.28 -13.84
N GLN A 125 -7.56 13.06 -14.37
CA GLN A 125 -7.05 11.72 -14.66
C GLN A 125 -6.82 10.92 -13.38
N THR A 126 -6.16 11.50 -12.39
CA THR A 126 -5.92 10.82 -11.11
C THR A 126 -7.19 10.63 -10.30
N GLN A 127 -8.16 11.54 -10.42
CA GLN A 127 -9.50 11.34 -9.86
C GLN A 127 -10.21 10.11 -10.45
N GLU A 128 -10.10 9.87 -11.75
CA GLU A 128 -10.66 8.69 -12.41
C GLU A 128 -10.01 7.42 -11.86
N VAL A 129 -8.68 7.40 -11.80
CA VAL A 129 -7.91 6.28 -11.24
C VAL A 129 -8.29 5.96 -9.78
N LEU A 130 -8.49 6.98 -8.94
CA LEU A 130 -8.92 6.76 -7.55
C LEU A 130 -10.36 6.22 -7.44
N ARG A 131 -11.21 6.54 -8.41
CA ARG A 131 -12.56 5.95 -8.51
C ARG A 131 -12.46 4.50 -8.96
N ASP A 132 -11.60 4.19 -9.93
CA ASP A 132 -11.34 2.82 -10.35
C ASP A 132 -10.82 1.97 -9.17
N PHE A 133 -9.95 2.52 -8.33
CA PHE A 133 -9.53 1.89 -7.08
C PHE A 133 -10.72 1.62 -6.16
N THR A 134 -11.60 2.60 -5.98
CA THR A 134 -12.80 2.44 -5.17
C THR A 134 -13.71 1.34 -5.73
N ASP A 135 -13.84 1.23 -7.05
CA ASP A 135 -14.66 0.21 -7.69
C ASP A 135 -13.99 -1.18 -7.63
N LEU A 136 -12.66 -1.28 -7.73
CA LEU A 136 -11.90 -2.51 -7.44
C LEU A 136 -12.21 -3.02 -6.02
N THR A 137 -12.30 -2.12 -5.03
CA THR A 137 -12.67 -2.48 -3.65
C THR A 137 -14.14 -2.87 -3.45
N ARG A 138 -14.93 -2.97 -4.53
CA ARG A 138 -16.33 -3.43 -4.50
C ARG A 138 -16.55 -4.72 -5.30
N MET A 139 -15.50 -5.25 -5.93
CA MET A 139 -15.60 -6.49 -6.68
C MET A 139 -15.82 -7.67 -5.74
N ASP A 140 -16.72 -8.57 -6.15
CA ASP A 140 -16.92 -9.85 -5.49
C ASP A 140 -15.89 -10.84 -6.03
N LEU A 141 -15.09 -11.41 -5.13
CA LEU A 141 -13.99 -12.33 -5.45
C LEU A 141 -14.31 -13.77 -5.04
N ASP A 142 -15.46 -14.02 -4.39
CA ASP A 142 -15.80 -15.34 -3.84
C ASP A 142 -15.99 -16.40 -4.94
N ASP A 143 -16.44 -15.98 -6.13
CA ASP A 143 -16.69 -16.83 -7.29
C ASP A 143 -15.58 -16.71 -8.37
N LEU A 144 -14.38 -16.21 -8.01
CA LEU A 144 -13.29 -16.05 -8.97
C LEU A 144 -12.73 -17.42 -9.41
N GLU A 145 -13.01 -17.79 -10.65
CA GLU A 145 -12.52 -19.04 -11.24
C GLU A 145 -11.01 -19.00 -11.51
N ASP A 146 -10.32 -20.09 -11.17
CA ASP A 146 -8.91 -20.29 -11.50
C ASP A 146 -8.76 -20.62 -13.00
N SER A 147 -8.58 -19.57 -13.81
CA SER A 147 -8.47 -19.64 -15.26
C SER A 147 -7.31 -18.78 -15.76
N GLU A 148 -6.72 -19.16 -16.90
CA GLU A 148 -5.63 -18.39 -17.53
C GLU A 148 -6.04 -16.94 -17.86
N GLU A 149 -7.32 -16.73 -18.19
CA GLU A 149 -7.88 -15.39 -18.44
C GLU A 149 -7.85 -14.54 -17.17
N ASN A 150 -8.30 -15.09 -16.04
CA ASN A 150 -8.33 -14.35 -14.78
C ASN A 150 -6.92 -14.16 -14.18
N GLU A 151 -5.99 -15.09 -14.41
CA GLU A 151 -4.57 -14.92 -14.05
C GLU A 151 -3.93 -13.75 -14.83
N SER A 152 -4.20 -13.66 -16.13
CA SER A 152 -3.75 -12.53 -16.95
C SER A 152 -4.39 -11.23 -16.46
N ALA A 153 -5.69 -11.25 -16.17
CA ALA A 153 -6.40 -10.07 -15.68
C ALA A 153 -5.84 -9.59 -14.32
N LEU A 154 -5.53 -10.50 -13.40
CA LEU A 154 -4.92 -10.12 -12.12
C LEU A 154 -3.54 -9.47 -12.31
N THR A 155 -2.74 -9.97 -13.26
CA THR A 155 -1.45 -9.38 -13.60
C THR A 155 -1.62 -7.94 -14.11
N ASP A 156 -2.52 -7.74 -15.09
CA ASP A 156 -2.80 -6.42 -15.67
C ASP A 156 -3.31 -5.43 -14.61
N VAL A 157 -4.22 -5.87 -13.73
CA VAL A 157 -4.75 -5.03 -12.64
C VAL A 157 -3.67 -4.71 -11.61
N THR A 158 -2.78 -5.64 -11.30
CA THR A 158 -1.64 -5.40 -10.39
C THR A 158 -0.71 -4.32 -10.94
N GLU A 159 -0.38 -4.39 -12.24
CA GLU A 159 0.44 -3.37 -12.91
C GLU A 159 -0.26 -2.01 -12.96
N PHE A 160 -1.56 -2.00 -13.27
CA PHE A 160 -2.38 -0.79 -13.23
C PHE A 160 -2.36 -0.14 -11.84
N VAL A 161 -2.58 -0.92 -10.79
CA VAL A 161 -2.58 -0.43 -9.39
C VAL A 161 -1.24 0.19 -9.04
N TRP A 162 -0.13 -0.41 -9.48
CA TRP A 162 1.18 0.17 -9.24
C TRP A 162 1.41 1.48 -10.01
N ALA A 163 1.10 1.50 -11.31
CA ALA A 163 1.24 2.69 -12.14
C ALA A 163 0.38 3.86 -11.61
N ALA A 164 -0.83 3.56 -11.16
CA ALA A 164 -1.74 4.50 -10.51
C ALA A 164 -1.15 5.09 -9.21
N ALA A 165 -0.54 4.27 -8.36
CA ALA A 165 0.11 4.74 -7.14
C ALA A 165 1.29 5.68 -7.43
N LEU A 166 2.08 5.40 -8.48
CA LEU A 166 3.16 6.27 -8.94
C LEU A 166 2.65 7.60 -9.50
N LEU A 167 1.52 7.57 -10.22
CA LEU A 167 0.87 8.79 -10.71
C LEU A 167 0.43 9.70 -9.55
N VAL A 168 -0.19 9.13 -8.51
CA VAL A 168 -0.55 9.86 -7.28
C VAL A 168 0.69 10.50 -6.65
N HIS A 169 1.79 9.75 -6.51
CA HIS A 169 3.04 10.27 -5.97
C HIS A 169 3.59 11.44 -6.80
N ALA A 170 3.62 11.30 -8.13
CA ALA A 170 4.13 12.33 -9.02
C ALA A 170 3.35 13.65 -8.91
N GLU A 171 2.02 13.60 -8.86
CA GLU A 171 1.20 14.80 -8.69
C GLU A 171 1.42 15.45 -7.31
N ARG A 172 1.55 14.67 -6.25
CA ARG A 172 1.82 15.18 -4.89
C ARG A 172 3.21 15.77 -4.73
N ALA A 173 4.19 15.23 -5.42
CA ALA A 173 5.54 15.81 -5.49
C ALA A 173 5.50 17.16 -6.23
N GLY A 174 4.87 17.21 -7.42
CA GLY A 174 4.74 18.44 -8.20
C GLY A 174 4.04 19.58 -7.45
N ALA A 175 2.94 19.29 -6.76
CA ALA A 175 2.21 20.30 -5.97
C ALA A 175 3.04 20.90 -4.81
N ARG A 176 3.96 20.12 -4.22
CA ARG A 176 4.85 20.60 -3.14
C ARG A 176 5.96 21.51 -3.66
N ASP A 177 6.47 21.23 -4.85
CA ASP A 177 7.50 22.07 -5.49
C ASP A 177 6.95 23.45 -5.88
N GLU A 178 5.69 23.54 -6.33
CA GLU A 178 5.01 24.81 -6.62
C GLU A 178 4.70 25.63 -5.36
N SER A 179 4.29 24.95 -4.28
CA SER A 179 3.99 25.57 -2.98
C SER A 179 5.24 26.11 -2.28
N SER A 180 6.41 25.53 -2.54
CA SER A 180 7.70 25.97 -1.96
C SER A 180 8.34 27.13 -2.71
N GLN A 181 7.83 27.47 -3.90
CA GLN A 181 8.31 28.57 -4.75
C GLN A 181 7.42 29.83 -4.69
N SER A 182 6.31 29.76 -3.95
CA SER A 182 5.33 30.85 -3.76
C SER A 182 5.47 31.50 -2.39
#